data_AF-A0A925E0H2-F1
#
_entry.id   AF-A0A925E0H2-F1
#
_cell.length_a   1.000
_cell.length_b   1.000
_cell.length_c   1.000
_cell.angle_alpha   90.00
_cell.angle_beta   90.00
_cell.angle_gamma   90.00
#
_symmetry.space_group_name_H-M   'P 1'
#
loop_
_entity.id
_entity.type
_entity.pdbx_description
1 polymer ?
#
loop_
_entity_poly.entity_id
_entity_poly.type
_entity_poly.pdbx_seq_one_letter_code
_entity_poly.pdbx_strand_id
1 'polypeptide(L)'
;MWAKHKKHGFTIVELLIVIVVIGILAAITIVAYNGIQNRAKASSVQAAAVQAGNKVMIYAVQNSDQYPTALVDAGVNDSNNISYQYTRDNSTSPRIFCVTATIETISYYISSAGGVMKQGICPGHNLLVWNKTQVGAAAPVTGATIDALVYRTSTASMRFGPGLVGAPLLGNPYSGIAGQVYTVNLWIQTDSTWNGTGGNSKIRFGDINGALLSVCGYNGVKLSWTFITCSYTLTPSVTQVRITVGNDGTVGNIWIDDFSLTLSE
;
A
#
# COMPACT_ATOMS: atom_id res chain seq x y z
N MET A 1 28.73 69.80 -16.66
CA MET A 1 28.33 68.98 -17.83
C MET A 1 27.94 67.60 -17.30
N TRP A 2 26.65 67.23 -17.31
CA TRP A 2 26.19 65.92 -16.81
C TRP A 2 25.92 65.00 -18.00
N ALA A 3 26.65 63.88 -18.05
CA ALA A 3 26.50 62.87 -19.09
C ALA A 3 25.18 62.11 -18.92
N LYS A 4 24.31 62.15 -19.93
CA LYS A 4 23.09 61.33 -19.99
C LYS A 4 23.46 59.86 -20.21
N HIS A 5 23.26 59.03 -19.18
CA HIS A 5 23.28 57.58 -19.34
C HIS A 5 22.11 57.15 -20.25
N LYS A 6 22.42 56.50 -21.38
CA LYS A 6 21.42 55.85 -22.22
C LYS A 6 20.86 54.65 -21.45
N LYS A 7 19.57 54.68 -21.13
CA LYS A 7 18.86 53.52 -20.58
C LYS A 7 18.71 52.50 -21.69
N HIS A 8 19.46 51.40 -21.64
CA HIS A 8 19.26 50.25 -22.50
C HIS A 8 18.03 49.49 -22.02
N GLY A 9 17.00 49.39 -22.87
CA GLY A 9 15.81 48.58 -22.61
C GLY A 9 16.09 47.11 -22.93
N PHE A 10 15.52 46.21 -22.12
CA PHE A 10 15.59 44.77 -22.36
C PHE A 10 14.80 44.42 -23.64
N THR A 11 15.39 43.66 -24.55
CA THR A 11 14.71 43.22 -25.76
C THR A 11 13.72 42.10 -25.44
N ILE A 12 12.64 42.00 -26.23
CA ILE A 12 11.65 40.93 -26.10
C ILE A 12 12.31 39.55 -26.30
N VAL A 13 13.31 39.48 -27.18
CA VAL A 13 14.06 38.24 -27.45
C VAL A 13 14.89 37.81 -26.23
N GLU A 14 15.56 38.75 -25.55
CA GLU A 14 16.28 38.43 -24.32
C GLU A 14 15.35 37.91 -23.23
N LEU A 15 14.16 38.51 -23.08
CA LEU A 15 13.17 38.04 -22.11
C LEU A 15 12.64 36.64 -22.47
N LEU A 16 12.43 36.37 -23.76
CA LEU A 16 11.98 35.07 -24.26
C LEU A 16 13.00 33.96 -23.96
N ILE A 17 14.28 34.22 -24.20
CA ILE A 17 15.33 33.22 -23.92
C ILE A 17 15.40 32.92 -22.42
N VAL A 18 15.26 33.94 -21.55
CA VAL A 18 15.29 33.74 -20.09
C VAL A 18 14.15 32.82 -19.61
N ILE A 19 12.92 33.04 -20.07
CA ILE A 19 11.79 32.18 -19.67
C ILE A 19 11.94 30.75 -20.19
N VAL A 20 12.50 30.57 -21.40
CA VAL A 20 12.78 29.24 -21.97
C VAL A 20 13.82 28.51 -21.13
N VAL A 21 14.91 29.19 -20.76
CA VAL A 21 15.97 28.62 -19.92
C VAL A 21 15.44 28.24 -18.54
N ILE A 22 14.65 29.11 -17.89
CA ILE A 22 14.02 28.80 -16.60
C ILE A 22 13.06 27.61 -16.72
N GLY A 23 12.30 27.52 -17.81
CA GLY A 23 11.41 26.39 -18.08
C GLY A 23 12.14 25.04 -18.17
N ILE A 24 13.28 25.01 -18.88
CA ILE A 24 14.12 23.80 -18.98
C ILE A 24 14.70 23.42 -17.61
N LEU A 25 15.24 24.39 -16.87
CA LEU A 25 15.79 24.16 -15.53
C LEU A 25 14.72 23.68 -14.54
N ALA A 26 13.52 24.24 -14.59
CA ALA A 26 12.38 23.82 -13.76
C ALA A 26 11.96 22.37 -14.05
N ALA A 27 11.90 21.97 -15.32
CA ALA A 27 11.55 20.60 -15.68
C ALA A 27 12.56 19.57 -15.14
N ILE A 28 13.87 19.84 -15.28
CA ILE A 28 14.93 18.97 -14.78
C ILE A 28 14.88 18.87 -13.24
N THR A 29 14.70 20.01 -12.57
CA THR A 29 14.67 20.04 -11.09
C THR A 29 13.49 19.28 -10.50
N ILE A 30 12.30 19.31 -11.11
CA ILE A 30 11.13 18.54 -10.64
C ILE A 30 11.40 17.03 -10.69
N VAL A 31 11.94 16.51 -11.80
CA VAL A 31 12.23 15.08 -11.94
C VAL A 31 13.30 14.64 -10.94
N ALA A 32 14.36 15.44 -10.77
CA ALA A 32 15.41 15.18 -9.81
C ALA A 32 14.88 15.18 -8.36
N TYR A 33 14.00 16.13 -8.03
CA TYR A 33 13.43 16.27 -6.69
C TYR A 33 12.57 15.06 -6.29
N ASN A 34 11.72 14.55 -7.19
CA ASN A 34 10.93 13.33 -6.95
C ASN A 34 11.83 12.11 -6.70
N GLY A 35 12.91 11.97 -7.47
CA GLY A 35 13.90 10.90 -7.26
C GLY A 35 14.60 10.99 -5.90
N ILE A 36 14.95 12.20 -5.46
CA ILE A 36 15.56 12.43 -4.14
C ILE A 36 14.57 12.09 -3.02
N GLN A 37 13.32 12.54 -3.13
CA GLN A 37 12.29 12.22 -2.14
C GLN A 37 12.06 10.72 -2.01
N ASN A 38 11.97 9.98 -3.13
CA ASN A 38 11.79 8.53 -3.10
C ASN A 38 12.98 7.80 -2.46
N ARG A 39 14.21 8.25 -2.72
CA ARG A 39 15.40 7.69 -2.04
C ARG A 39 15.41 7.99 -0.54
N ALA A 40 15.02 9.21 -0.16
CA ALA A 40 14.91 9.59 1.26
C ALA A 40 13.86 8.74 1.98
N LYS A 41 12.67 8.56 1.37
CA LYS A 41 11.61 7.67 1.86
C LYS A 41 12.09 6.22 1.97
N ALA A 42 12.76 5.70 0.95
CA ALA A 42 13.31 4.34 0.98
C ALA A 42 14.30 4.17 2.13
N SER A 43 15.22 5.12 2.32
CA SER A 43 16.17 5.10 3.43
C SER A 43 15.47 5.18 4.80
N SER A 44 14.41 5.99 4.93
CA SER A 44 13.67 6.10 6.19
C SER A 44 12.94 4.80 6.53
N VAL A 45 12.28 4.16 5.57
CA VAL A 45 11.55 2.90 5.82
C VAL A 45 12.51 1.71 6.05
N GLN A 46 13.67 1.70 5.41
CA GLN A 46 14.72 0.72 5.71
C GLN A 46 15.20 0.85 7.16
N ALA A 47 15.52 2.08 7.60
CA ALA A 47 15.95 2.33 8.97
C ALA A 47 14.85 1.96 9.98
N ALA A 48 13.59 2.28 9.67
CA ALA A 48 12.43 1.91 10.47
C ALA A 48 12.24 0.39 10.59
N ALA A 49 12.33 -0.35 9.48
CA ALA A 49 12.23 -1.81 9.48
C ALA A 49 13.31 -2.44 10.38
N VAL A 50 14.56 -1.98 10.23
CA VAL A 50 15.70 -2.47 11.05
C VAL A 50 15.49 -2.12 12.52
N GLN A 51 15.11 -0.89 12.84
CA GLN A 51 14.85 -0.48 14.22
C GLN A 51 13.73 -1.30 14.85
N ALA A 52 12.65 -1.55 14.12
CA ALA A 52 11.53 -2.36 14.60
C ALA A 52 11.95 -3.81 14.86
N GLY A 53 12.69 -4.43 13.94
CA GLY A 53 13.26 -5.77 14.14
C GLY A 53 14.18 -5.84 15.36
N ASN A 54 15.06 -4.86 15.53
CA ASN A 54 15.96 -4.80 16.68
C ASN A 54 15.19 -4.68 18.00
N LYS A 55 14.14 -3.84 18.05
CA LYS A 55 13.28 -3.71 19.23
C LYS A 55 12.57 -5.02 19.57
N VAL A 56 12.05 -5.72 18.56
CA VAL A 56 11.43 -7.05 18.73
C VAL A 56 12.43 -8.07 19.27
N MET A 57 13.67 -8.07 18.76
CA MET A 57 14.72 -8.96 19.27
C MET A 57 15.15 -8.62 20.71
N ILE A 58 15.33 -7.33 21.02
CA ILE A 58 15.65 -6.87 22.38
C ILE A 58 14.55 -7.30 23.36
N TYR A 59 13.28 -7.15 22.97
CA TYR A 59 12.16 -7.61 23.78
C TYR A 59 12.27 -9.12 24.05
N ALA A 60 12.56 -9.94 23.04
CA ALA A 60 12.68 -11.38 23.22
C ALA A 60 13.79 -11.76 24.21
N VAL A 61 14.96 -11.11 24.11
CA VAL A 61 16.08 -11.33 25.06
C VAL A 61 15.65 -11.03 26.51
N GLN A 62 14.80 -10.02 26.71
CA GLN A 62 14.29 -9.65 28.03
C GLN A 62 13.12 -10.52 28.53
N ASN A 63 12.47 -11.27 27.64
CA ASN A 63 11.23 -12.01 27.92
C ASN A 63 11.38 -13.51 27.60
N SER A 64 12.48 -14.12 28.05
CA SER A 64 12.72 -15.57 27.91
C SER A 64 12.58 -16.08 26.46
N ASP A 65 13.18 -15.33 25.54
CA ASP A 65 13.18 -15.52 24.08
C ASP A 65 11.79 -15.42 23.43
N GLN A 66 10.78 -14.92 24.12
CA GLN A 66 9.43 -14.77 23.55
C GLN A 66 9.30 -13.45 22.82
N TYR A 67 8.94 -13.52 21.54
CA TYR A 67 8.60 -12.32 20.79
C TYR A 67 7.31 -11.69 21.33
N PRO A 68 7.18 -10.36 21.28
CA PRO A 68 6.06 -9.63 21.87
C PRO A 68 4.72 -10.04 21.25
N THR A 69 3.63 -9.92 22.02
CA THR A 69 2.29 -10.19 21.51
C THR A 69 1.85 -9.16 20.48
N ALA A 70 2.23 -7.89 20.66
CA ALA A 70 2.03 -6.78 19.73
C ALA A 70 3.30 -5.94 19.61
N LEU A 71 3.50 -5.26 18.47
CA LEU A 71 4.67 -4.39 18.28
C LEU A 71 4.79 -3.25 19.31
N VAL A 72 3.65 -2.80 19.84
CA VAL A 72 3.59 -1.73 20.84
C VAL A 72 4.29 -2.13 22.13
N ASP A 73 4.28 -3.43 22.47
CA ASP A 73 4.93 -3.99 23.67
C ASP A 73 6.46 -3.86 23.57
N ALA A 74 7.00 -3.85 22.35
CA ALA A 74 8.40 -3.56 22.06
C ALA A 74 8.67 -2.07 21.78
N GLY A 75 7.70 -1.20 22.02
CA GLY A 75 7.82 0.25 21.79
C GLY A 75 7.92 0.63 20.32
N VAL A 76 7.32 -0.16 19.43
CA VAL A 76 7.19 0.13 17.99
C VAL A 76 5.76 0.55 17.71
N ASN A 77 5.58 1.78 17.23
CA ASN A 77 4.29 2.35 16.86
C ASN A 77 4.38 3.00 15.47
N ASP A 78 3.26 3.01 14.76
CA ASP A 78 3.12 3.74 13.52
C ASP A 78 3.43 5.23 13.74
N SER A 79 4.33 5.78 12.93
CA SER A 79 4.81 7.17 13.08
C SER A 79 5.49 7.66 11.80
N ASN A 80 5.52 8.98 11.59
CA ASN A 80 6.19 9.61 10.43
C ASN A 80 5.77 9.02 9.07
N ASN A 81 4.47 8.73 8.90
CA ASN A 81 3.89 8.07 7.72
C ASN A 81 4.40 6.63 7.45
N ILE A 82 5.00 5.99 8.46
CA ILE A 82 5.43 4.60 8.40
C ILE A 82 4.41 3.76 9.17
N SER A 83 3.79 2.80 8.49
CA SER A 83 2.91 1.80 9.08
C SER A 83 3.63 0.46 9.23
N TYR A 84 3.36 -0.25 10.32
CA TYR A 84 3.94 -1.56 10.56
C TYR A 84 2.92 -2.69 10.52
N GLN A 85 3.36 -3.87 10.05
CA GLN A 85 2.66 -5.14 10.23
C GLN A 85 3.57 -6.14 10.89
N TYR A 86 2.98 -7.03 11.67
CA TYR A 86 3.71 -7.94 12.53
C TYR A 86 3.04 -9.29 12.66
N THR A 87 3.85 -10.32 12.50
CA THR A 87 3.50 -11.71 12.77
C THR A 87 4.58 -12.33 13.64
N ARG A 88 4.16 -13.26 14.47
CA ARG A 88 4.98 -13.98 15.44
C ARG A 88 4.39 -15.34 15.70
N ASP A 89 5.27 -16.29 15.91
CA ASP A 89 4.95 -17.61 16.42
C ASP A 89 6.03 -18.03 17.43
N ASN A 90 5.63 -18.01 18.71
CA ASN A 90 6.47 -18.43 19.82
C ASN A 90 6.35 -19.93 20.13
N SER A 91 5.51 -20.67 19.39
CA SER A 91 5.27 -22.10 19.60
C SER A 91 6.21 -23.00 18.80
N THR A 92 6.85 -22.47 17.75
CA THR A 92 7.81 -23.20 16.92
C THR A 92 9.22 -23.19 17.50
N SER A 93 10.04 -24.17 17.10
CA SER A 93 11.49 -24.19 17.35
C SER A 93 12.23 -24.30 16.01
N PRO A 94 12.94 -23.26 15.54
CA PRO A 94 13.11 -21.95 16.19
C PRO A 94 11.82 -21.13 16.18
N ARG A 95 11.68 -20.23 17.17
CA ARG A 95 10.60 -19.23 17.21
C ARG A 95 10.74 -18.28 16.03
N ILE A 96 9.62 -17.83 15.48
CA ILE A 96 9.62 -16.96 14.31
C ILE A 96 8.94 -15.63 14.58
N PHE A 97 9.47 -14.58 13.94
CA PHE A 97 8.80 -13.30 13.83
C PHE A 97 9.03 -12.72 12.45
N CYS A 98 8.15 -11.82 12.04
CA CYS A 98 8.33 -11.02 10.87
C CYS A 98 7.68 -9.65 11.05
N VAL A 99 8.43 -8.58 10.75
CA VAL A 99 7.96 -7.20 10.77
C VAL A 99 8.06 -6.63 9.36
N THR A 100 7.00 -5.98 8.88
CA THR A 100 7.01 -5.18 7.66
C THR A 100 6.82 -3.72 8.03
N ALA A 101 7.68 -2.84 7.53
CA ALA A 101 7.51 -1.39 7.59
C ALA A 101 7.18 -0.87 6.19
N THR A 102 6.24 0.06 6.10
CA THR A 102 5.75 0.60 4.83
C THR A 102 5.60 2.11 4.93
N ILE A 103 6.19 2.84 4.00
CA ILE A 103 5.91 4.27 3.76
C ILE A 103 5.35 4.43 2.36
N GLU A 104 4.12 4.93 2.25
CA GLU A 104 3.40 4.96 0.97
C GLU A 104 3.59 3.60 0.26
N THR A 105 4.34 3.60 -0.85
CA THR A 105 4.53 2.48 -1.76
C THR A 105 5.75 1.59 -1.47
N ILE A 106 6.60 2.00 -0.53
CA ILE A 106 7.91 1.41 -0.31
C ILE A 106 7.87 0.58 0.96
N SER A 107 8.21 -0.70 0.84
CA SER A 107 8.15 -1.64 1.95
C SER A 107 9.40 -2.46 2.08
N TYR A 108 9.79 -2.65 3.32
CA TYR A 108 10.88 -3.51 3.72
C TYR A 108 10.42 -4.37 4.89
N TYR A 109 10.96 -5.57 4.96
CA TYR A 109 10.67 -6.48 6.04
C TYR A 109 11.93 -7.09 6.63
N ILE A 110 11.82 -7.47 7.90
CA ILE A 110 12.84 -8.20 8.64
C ILE A 110 12.17 -9.36 9.35
N SER A 111 12.83 -10.51 9.35
CA SER A 111 12.33 -11.72 10.00
C SER A 111 13.42 -12.38 10.84
N SER A 112 13.01 -13.33 11.69
CA SER A 112 13.93 -14.21 12.42
C SER A 112 14.82 -15.04 11.50
N ALA A 113 14.37 -15.29 10.26
CA ALA A 113 15.10 -16.03 9.24
C ALA A 113 16.10 -15.11 8.52
N GLY A 114 17.24 -14.88 9.16
CA GLY A 114 18.44 -14.35 8.52
C GLY A 114 18.86 -12.94 8.92
N GLY A 115 18.11 -12.21 9.76
CA GLY A 115 18.53 -10.91 10.33
C GLY A 115 18.81 -9.78 9.32
N VAL A 116 18.80 -10.07 8.02
CA VAL A 116 19.00 -9.12 6.94
C VAL A 116 17.64 -8.58 6.52
N MET A 117 17.53 -7.26 6.49
CA MET A 117 16.37 -6.57 5.96
C MET A 117 16.26 -6.81 4.45
N LYS A 118 15.05 -7.11 3.99
CA LYS A 118 14.73 -7.42 2.59
C LYS A 118 13.68 -6.46 2.07
N GLN A 119 13.77 -6.12 0.79
CA GLN A 119 12.72 -5.35 0.13
C GLN A 119 11.46 -6.21 -0.06
N GLY A 120 10.28 -5.62 0.16
CA GLY A 120 9.00 -6.30 0.08
C GLY A 120 8.31 -6.44 1.43
N ILE A 121 7.55 -7.52 1.60
CA ILE A 121 6.76 -7.79 2.82
C ILE A 121 6.99 -9.20 3.34
N CYS A 122 6.65 -9.40 4.60
CA CYS A 122 6.56 -10.73 5.18
C CYS A 122 5.48 -11.56 4.48
N PRO A 123 5.69 -12.87 4.32
CA PRO A 123 4.61 -13.78 3.92
C PRO A 123 3.39 -13.63 4.83
N GLY A 124 2.21 -13.45 4.24
CA GLY A 124 0.96 -13.26 4.98
C GLY A 124 0.71 -11.85 5.51
N HIS A 125 1.70 -10.95 5.44
CA HIS A 125 1.43 -9.51 5.54
C HIS A 125 0.86 -9.02 4.22
N ASN A 126 0.09 -7.95 4.28
CA ASN A 126 -0.55 -7.40 3.12
C ASN A 126 -0.24 -5.92 3.00
N LEU A 127 0.23 -5.46 1.84
CA LEU A 127 0.48 -4.03 1.62
C LEU A 127 -0.78 -3.16 1.64
N LEU A 128 -1.98 -3.77 1.65
CA LEU A 128 -3.19 -3.10 2.08
C LEU A 128 -3.34 -3.31 3.60
N VAL A 129 -2.90 -2.35 4.40
CA VAL A 129 -3.10 -2.36 5.84
C VAL A 129 -4.61 -2.46 6.10
N TRP A 130 -5.10 -3.64 6.44
CA TRP A 130 -6.38 -3.76 7.15
C TRP A 130 -6.13 -4.61 8.39
N ASN A 131 -5.98 -3.94 9.53
CA ASN A 131 -5.96 -4.61 10.81
C ASN A 131 -7.41 -4.97 11.20
N LYS A 132 -7.79 -6.22 10.98
CA LYS A 132 -9.14 -6.75 11.22
C LYS A 132 -9.56 -6.80 12.70
N THR A 133 -8.63 -6.57 13.63
CA THR A 133 -8.78 -6.98 15.04
C THR A 133 -9.16 -5.87 16.02
N GLN A 134 -9.42 -4.64 15.54
CA GLN A 134 -9.84 -3.54 16.39
C GLN A 134 -11.24 -3.05 16.02
N VAL A 135 -12.25 -3.60 16.68
CA VAL A 135 -13.62 -3.08 16.63
C VAL A 135 -13.60 -1.61 17.07
N GLY A 136 -13.98 -0.68 16.18
CA GLY A 136 -13.93 0.76 16.42
C GLY A 136 -12.73 1.49 15.80
N ALA A 137 -11.78 0.79 15.16
CA ALA A 137 -10.72 1.43 14.37
C ALA A 137 -11.27 2.01 13.05
N ALA A 138 -10.61 3.05 12.55
CA ALA A 138 -10.91 3.60 11.22
C ALA A 138 -10.63 2.54 10.14
N ALA A 139 -11.56 2.38 9.19
CA ALA A 139 -11.30 1.55 8.02
C ALA A 139 -10.19 2.17 7.17
N PRO A 140 -9.35 1.35 6.51
CA PRO A 140 -8.26 1.86 5.66
C PRO A 140 -8.76 2.61 4.42
N VAL A 141 -10.04 2.42 4.06
CA VAL A 141 -10.73 3.22 3.06
C VAL A 141 -11.52 4.32 3.75
N THR A 142 -11.30 5.57 3.34
CA THR A 142 -12.09 6.71 3.83
C THR A 142 -13.57 6.49 3.54
N GLY A 143 -14.41 6.58 4.58
CA GLY A 143 -15.86 6.37 4.50
C GLY A 143 -16.32 4.91 4.61
N ALA A 144 -15.41 3.94 4.54
CA ALA A 144 -15.73 2.56 4.89
C ALA A 144 -15.81 2.41 6.43
N THR A 145 -16.49 1.37 6.88
CA THR A 145 -16.66 1.07 8.31
C THR A 145 -16.20 -0.34 8.62
N ILE A 146 -15.67 -0.56 9.82
CA ILE A 146 -15.40 -1.89 10.34
C ILE A 146 -16.69 -2.46 10.93
N ASP A 147 -17.20 -3.54 10.36
CA ASP A 147 -18.47 -4.17 10.73
C ASP A 147 -18.21 -5.46 11.50
N ALA A 148 -18.57 -5.46 12.78
CA ALA A 148 -18.41 -6.61 13.68
C ALA A 148 -19.64 -7.54 13.71
N LEU A 149 -20.70 -7.23 12.95
CA LEU A 149 -21.92 -8.05 12.89
C LEU A 149 -21.96 -8.94 11.66
N VAL A 150 -21.37 -8.48 10.55
CA VAL A 150 -21.27 -9.25 9.30
C VAL A 150 -19.80 -9.50 9.01
N TYR A 151 -19.32 -10.72 9.26
CA TYR A 151 -17.94 -11.14 9.03
C TYR A 151 -17.88 -12.63 8.68
N ARG A 152 -16.72 -13.11 8.18
CA ARG A 152 -16.57 -14.50 7.72
C ARG A 152 -16.06 -15.43 8.83
N THR A 153 -14.78 -15.36 9.14
CA THR A 153 -14.08 -16.21 10.13
C THR A 153 -13.30 -15.39 11.15
N SER A 154 -13.22 -14.08 10.95
CA SER A 154 -12.48 -13.13 11.77
C SER A 154 -13.36 -12.58 12.91
N THR A 155 -13.07 -11.36 13.36
CA THR A 155 -13.89 -10.62 14.35
C THR A 155 -14.62 -9.41 13.73
N ALA A 156 -14.30 -9.05 12.48
CA ALA A 156 -14.95 -7.97 11.75
C ALA A 156 -14.62 -8.02 10.26
N SER A 157 -15.48 -7.42 9.42
CA SER A 157 -15.22 -7.19 7.99
C SER A 157 -15.18 -5.69 7.65
N MET A 158 -14.65 -5.35 6.47
CA MET A 158 -14.71 -3.99 5.96
C MET A 158 -16.00 -3.81 5.15
N ARG A 159 -16.89 -2.93 5.62
CA ARG A 159 -18.14 -2.58 4.93
C ARG A 159 -17.99 -1.29 4.14
N PHE A 160 -18.36 -1.33 2.87
CA PHE A 160 -18.62 -0.17 2.05
C PHE A 160 -20.13 0.05 2.03
N GLY A 161 -20.57 1.19 2.59
CA GLY A 161 -21.97 1.56 2.62
C GLY A 161 -22.48 2.08 1.26
N PRO A 162 -23.80 2.32 1.14
CA PRO A 162 -24.40 2.83 -0.08
C PRO A 162 -23.74 4.14 -0.52
N GLY A 163 -23.38 4.24 -1.80
CA GLY A 163 -22.83 5.47 -2.38
C GLY A 163 -21.33 5.67 -2.13
N LEU A 164 -20.64 4.75 -1.48
CA LEU A 164 -19.19 4.78 -1.33
C LEU A 164 -18.50 4.33 -2.64
N VAL A 165 -18.68 5.14 -3.68
CA VAL A 165 -18.16 4.93 -5.03
C VAL A 165 -16.77 5.56 -5.14
N GLY A 166 -15.81 4.81 -5.69
CA GLY A 166 -14.52 5.39 -6.08
C GLY A 166 -13.54 5.67 -4.95
N ALA A 167 -13.78 5.11 -3.75
CA ALA A 167 -12.81 5.03 -2.67
C ALA A 167 -12.22 3.61 -2.62
N PRO A 168 -11.28 3.24 -3.52
CA PRO A 168 -10.72 1.90 -3.50
C PRO A 168 -9.77 1.72 -2.31
N LEU A 169 -9.66 0.49 -1.85
CA LEU A 169 -8.50 0.07 -1.09
C LEU A 169 -7.29 0.08 -2.05
N LEU A 170 -6.38 1.02 -1.80
CA LEU A 170 -5.23 1.28 -2.65
C LEU A 170 -4.03 0.46 -2.21
N GLY A 171 -3.51 -0.31 -3.15
CA GLY A 171 -2.22 -0.96 -3.03
C GLY A 171 -1.08 -0.06 -3.45
N ASN A 172 0.05 -0.38 -2.85
CA ASN A 172 1.34 0.13 -3.25
C ASN A 172 1.71 -0.36 -4.65
N PRO A 173 2.49 0.40 -5.43
CA PRO A 173 3.31 -0.13 -6.51
C PRO A 173 4.21 -1.28 -6.03
N TYR A 174 3.84 -2.49 -6.40
CA TYR A 174 4.64 -3.69 -6.21
C TYR A 174 5.64 -3.80 -7.36
N SER A 175 6.93 -3.83 -7.05
CA SER A 175 7.99 -4.01 -8.05
C SER A 175 8.48 -5.44 -8.05
N GLY A 176 8.93 -5.92 -9.21
CA GLY A 176 9.48 -7.26 -9.35
C GLY A 176 10.16 -7.47 -10.69
N ILE A 177 10.49 -8.74 -10.96
CA ILE A 177 11.07 -9.19 -12.22
C ILE A 177 10.02 -9.88 -13.07
N ALA A 178 10.25 -9.94 -14.38
CA ALA A 178 9.38 -10.66 -15.31
C ALA A 178 9.22 -12.14 -14.88
N GLY A 179 8.00 -12.65 -14.96
CA GLY A 179 7.64 -14.02 -14.56
C GLY A 179 7.03 -14.12 -13.16
N GLN A 180 7.29 -13.17 -12.27
CA GLN A 180 6.69 -13.16 -10.93
C GLN A 180 5.17 -12.93 -11.00
N VAL A 181 4.41 -13.67 -10.21
CA VAL A 181 2.94 -13.60 -10.19
C VAL A 181 2.45 -13.00 -8.88
N TYR A 182 1.68 -11.93 -8.98
CA TYR A 182 0.94 -11.35 -7.87
C TYR A 182 -0.49 -11.87 -7.91
N THR A 183 -0.92 -12.53 -6.84
CA THR A 183 -2.28 -13.07 -6.69
C THR A 183 -2.97 -12.44 -5.51
N VAL A 184 -4.10 -11.80 -5.79
CA VAL A 184 -5.01 -11.20 -4.81
C VAL A 184 -6.14 -12.17 -4.55
N ASN A 185 -6.41 -12.43 -3.27
CA ASN A 185 -7.53 -13.24 -2.82
C ASN A 185 -8.33 -12.43 -1.82
N LEU A 186 -9.66 -12.46 -1.91
CA LEU A 186 -10.55 -11.84 -0.93
C LEU A 186 -11.89 -12.57 -0.90
N TRP A 187 -12.65 -12.34 0.15
CA TRP A 187 -14.04 -12.78 0.27
C TRP A 187 -14.95 -11.56 0.24
N ILE A 188 -16.05 -11.67 -0.50
CA ILE A 188 -17.10 -10.64 -0.51
C ILE A 188 -18.45 -11.20 -0.12
N GLN A 189 -19.26 -10.37 0.51
CA GLN A 189 -20.70 -10.56 0.65
C GLN A 189 -21.39 -9.24 0.37
N THR A 190 -22.59 -9.26 -0.17
CA THR A 190 -23.40 -8.07 -0.42
C THR A 190 -24.80 -8.26 0.14
N ASP A 191 -25.49 -7.16 0.38
CA ASP A 191 -26.94 -7.24 0.57
C ASP A 191 -27.66 -7.47 -0.76
N SER A 192 -28.95 -7.76 -0.69
CA SER A 192 -29.80 -8.06 -1.85
C SER A 192 -30.05 -6.84 -2.74
N THR A 193 -29.81 -5.64 -2.22
CA THR A 193 -30.03 -4.38 -2.93
C THR A 193 -28.76 -3.82 -3.56
N TRP A 194 -27.62 -4.44 -3.29
CA TRP A 194 -26.33 -3.98 -3.78
C TRP A 194 -26.29 -4.01 -5.30
N ASN A 195 -25.98 -2.86 -5.89
CA ASN A 195 -26.09 -2.65 -7.34
C ASN A 195 -24.76 -2.42 -8.04
N GLY A 196 -23.64 -2.74 -7.37
CA GLY A 196 -22.33 -2.61 -7.98
C GLY A 196 -22.15 -3.53 -9.19
N THR A 197 -21.33 -3.08 -10.14
CA THR A 197 -21.11 -3.75 -11.43
C THR A 197 -19.68 -4.24 -11.55
N GLY A 198 -19.38 -5.03 -12.60
CA GLY A 198 -17.99 -5.35 -12.96
C GLY A 198 -17.14 -4.12 -13.35
N GLY A 199 -17.74 -2.92 -13.39
CA GLY A 199 -17.11 -1.62 -13.60
C GLY A 199 -16.03 -1.32 -12.57
N ASN A 200 -16.32 -0.64 -11.46
CA ASN A 200 -15.32 -0.39 -10.41
C ASN A 200 -15.47 -1.27 -9.17
N SER A 201 -16.49 -2.12 -9.08
CA SER A 201 -16.55 -3.19 -8.08
C SER A 201 -15.71 -4.40 -8.52
N LYS A 202 -14.39 -4.26 -8.36
CA LYS A 202 -13.40 -5.20 -8.89
C LYS A 202 -12.08 -5.18 -8.13
N ILE A 203 -11.33 -6.26 -8.29
CA ILE A 203 -9.87 -6.25 -8.15
C ILE A 203 -9.30 -5.76 -9.49
N ARG A 204 -8.39 -4.80 -9.44
CA ARG A 204 -7.71 -4.25 -10.61
C ARG A 204 -6.21 -4.23 -10.41
N PHE A 205 -5.50 -4.71 -11.41
CA PHE A 205 -4.06 -4.52 -11.60
C PHE A 205 -3.87 -3.46 -12.67
N GLY A 206 -3.07 -2.44 -12.37
CA GLY A 206 -2.63 -1.46 -13.36
C GLY A 206 -1.14 -1.21 -13.27
N ASP A 207 -0.56 -0.61 -14.30
CA ASP A 207 0.83 -0.20 -14.25
C ASP A 207 1.02 1.06 -13.38
N ILE A 208 2.25 1.55 -13.30
CA ILE A 208 2.59 2.77 -12.54
C ILE A 208 1.93 4.03 -13.10
N ASN A 209 1.62 4.05 -14.40
CA ASN A 209 1.00 5.16 -15.10
C ASN A 209 -0.54 5.10 -15.06
N GLY A 210 -1.11 4.07 -14.41
CA GLY A 210 -2.55 3.88 -14.32
C GLY A 210 -3.17 3.18 -15.52
N ALA A 211 -2.38 2.64 -16.46
CA ALA A 211 -2.90 1.77 -17.52
C ALA A 211 -3.45 0.48 -16.90
N LEU A 212 -4.49 -0.09 -17.52
CA LEU A 212 -5.11 -1.32 -17.06
C LEU A 212 -4.31 -2.54 -17.54
N LEU A 213 -4.04 -3.48 -16.63
CA LEU A 213 -3.30 -4.71 -16.93
C LEU A 213 -4.19 -5.95 -16.80
N SER A 214 -4.89 -6.10 -15.68
CA SER A 214 -5.77 -7.24 -15.40
C SER A 214 -6.89 -6.83 -14.44
N VAL A 215 -8.06 -7.47 -14.54
CA VAL A 215 -9.22 -7.20 -13.66
C VAL A 215 -10.01 -8.46 -13.34
N CYS A 216 -10.61 -8.48 -12.16
CA CYS A 216 -11.62 -9.46 -11.77
C CYS A 216 -12.78 -8.72 -11.08
N GLY A 217 -13.91 -8.60 -11.78
CA GLY A 217 -15.12 -7.98 -11.26
C GLY A 217 -15.87 -8.88 -10.28
N TYR A 218 -16.63 -8.27 -9.38
CA TYR A 218 -17.45 -9.00 -8.41
C TYR A 218 -18.69 -9.65 -9.06
N ASN A 219 -19.15 -9.10 -10.19
CA ASN A 219 -20.21 -9.66 -11.04
C ASN A 219 -21.54 -9.84 -10.30
N GLY A 220 -22.12 -8.73 -9.83
CA GLY A 220 -23.45 -8.66 -9.22
C GLY A 220 -23.52 -9.10 -7.76
N VAL A 221 -24.75 -9.17 -7.24
CA VAL A 221 -25.07 -9.48 -5.84
C VAL A 221 -24.48 -10.83 -5.40
N LYS A 222 -23.90 -10.85 -4.18
CA LYS A 222 -23.35 -12.04 -3.49
C LYS A 222 -23.95 -12.17 -2.09
N LEU A 223 -25.12 -12.80 -1.98
CA LEU A 223 -25.84 -12.93 -0.70
C LEU A 223 -25.11 -13.79 0.35
N SER A 224 -24.15 -14.61 -0.09
CA SER A 224 -23.27 -15.40 0.75
C SER A 224 -21.82 -15.04 0.48
N TRP A 225 -20.96 -15.22 1.50
CA TRP A 225 -19.51 -15.07 1.36
C TRP A 225 -19.01 -15.83 0.14
N THR A 226 -18.51 -15.08 -0.84
CA THR A 226 -18.04 -15.59 -2.13
C THR A 226 -16.56 -15.25 -2.28
N PHE A 227 -15.77 -16.25 -2.64
CA PHE A 227 -14.34 -16.08 -2.87
C PHE A 227 -14.08 -15.44 -4.23
N ILE A 228 -13.27 -14.38 -4.25
CA ILE A 228 -12.76 -13.74 -5.46
C ILE A 228 -11.25 -13.84 -5.46
N THR A 229 -10.68 -14.32 -6.56
CA THR A 229 -9.24 -14.36 -6.79
C THR A 229 -8.90 -13.70 -8.12
N CYS A 230 -7.75 -13.03 -8.18
CA CYS A 230 -7.27 -12.36 -9.36
C CYS A 230 -5.75 -12.31 -9.37
N SER A 231 -5.12 -12.55 -10.51
CA SER A 231 -3.67 -12.54 -10.60
C SER A 231 -3.16 -11.73 -11.80
N TYR A 232 -1.90 -11.32 -11.68
CA TYR A 232 -1.14 -10.72 -12.76
C TYR A 232 0.32 -11.17 -12.71
N THR A 233 0.82 -11.64 -13.85
CA THR A 233 2.22 -12.00 -14.05
C THR A 233 2.98 -10.80 -14.61
N LEU A 234 4.05 -10.39 -13.93
CA LEU A 234 4.92 -9.32 -14.41
C LEU A 234 5.57 -9.70 -15.74
N THR A 235 5.75 -8.70 -16.60
CA THR A 235 6.36 -8.85 -17.92
C THR A 235 7.66 -8.06 -17.99
N PRO A 236 8.55 -8.30 -18.98
CA PRO A 236 9.76 -7.50 -19.13
C PRO A 236 9.49 -5.99 -19.28
N SER A 237 8.34 -5.62 -19.82
CA SER A 237 7.91 -4.23 -20.01
C SER A 237 7.15 -3.65 -18.82
N VAL A 238 6.68 -4.49 -17.90
CA VAL A 238 5.89 -4.10 -16.72
C VAL A 238 6.52 -4.76 -15.50
N THR A 239 7.51 -4.08 -14.92
CA THR A 239 8.23 -4.52 -13.71
C THR A 239 7.58 -3.98 -12.43
N GLN A 240 6.51 -3.19 -12.56
CA GLN A 240 5.76 -2.64 -11.45
C GLN A 240 4.26 -2.73 -11.68
N VAL A 241 3.52 -3.09 -10.64
CA VAL A 241 2.06 -3.19 -10.68
C VAL A 241 1.43 -2.49 -9.48
N ARG A 242 0.35 -1.74 -9.70
CA ARG A 242 -0.52 -1.17 -8.68
C ARG A 242 -1.80 -1.99 -8.61
N ILE A 243 -2.11 -2.48 -7.41
CA ILE A 243 -3.32 -3.26 -7.16
C ILE A 243 -4.35 -2.36 -6.47
N THR A 244 -5.60 -2.41 -6.90
CA THR A 244 -6.70 -1.65 -6.28
C THR A 244 -7.91 -2.54 -6.14
N VAL A 245 -8.59 -2.47 -5.00
CA VAL A 245 -9.87 -3.15 -4.75
C VAL A 245 -10.94 -2.07 -4.62
N GLY A 246 -11.88 -2.01 -5.55
CA GLY A 246 -12.85 -0.93 -5.65
C GLY A 246 -14.28 -1.37 -5.36
N ASN A 247 -15.14 -0.39 -5.12
CA ASN A 247 -16.59 -0.51 -5.09
C ASN A 247 -17.19 0.65 -5.91
N ASP A 248 -18.23 0.33 -6.69
CA ASP A 248 -19.10 1.29 -7.39
C ASP A 248 -20.59 1.15 -7.02
N GLY A 249 -20.93 0.32 -6.03
CA GLY A 249 -22.29 0.24 -5.52
C GLY A 249 -22.77 1.60 -5.03
N THR A 250 -23.87 2.08 -5.59
CA THR A 250 -24.57 3.30 -5.17
C THR A 250 -25.71 3.00 -4.20
N VAL A 251 -26.20 1.76 -4.21
CA VAL A 251 -27.22 1.22 -3.32
C VAL A 251 -26.68 -0.05 -2.68
N GLY A 252 -27.16 -0.34 -1.47
CA GLY A 252 -26.77 -1.52 -0.73
C GLY A 252 -25.33 -1.48 -0.22
N ASN A 253 -24.98 -2.51 0.54
CA ASN A 253 -23.71 -2.68 1.20
C ASN A 253 -22.93 -3.83 0.55
N ILE A 254 -21.62 -3.68 0.54
CA ILE A 254 -20.69 -4.77 0.28
C ILE A 254 -19.71 -4.88 1.45
N TRP A 255 -19.49 -6.10 1.90
CA TRP A 255 -18.50 -6.47 2.89
C TRP A 255 -17.35 -7.18 2.20
N ILE A 256 -16.13 -6.80 2.56
CA ILE A 256 -14.89 -7.44 2.10
C ILE A 256 -14.19 -7.98 3.34
N ASP A 257 -13.81 -9.25 3.31
CA ASP A 257 -13.07 -9.93 4.37
C ASP A 257 -11.95 -10.79 3.78
N ASP A 258 -11.02 -11.25 4.62
CA ASP A 258 -10.01 -12.25 4.24
C ASP A 258 -9.18 -11.88 3.02
N PHE A 259 -8.93 -10.58 2.85
CA PHE A 259 -8.02 -10.08 1.85
C PHE A 259 -6.60 -10.62 2.12
N SER A 260 -5.96 -11.14 1.07
CA SER A 260 -4.54 -11.47 1.05
C SER A 260 -3.95 -11.21 -0.34
N LEU A 261 -2.66 -10.89 -0.36
CA LEU A 261 -1.85 -10.78 -1.55
C LEU A 261 -0.66 -11.74 -1.42
N THR A 262 -0.47 -12.59 -2.40
CA THR A 262 0.66 -13.53 -2.45
C THR A 262 1.51 -13.25 -3.68
N LEU A 263 2.82 -13.36 -3.50
CA LEU A 263 3.82 -13.34 -4.58
C LEU A 263 4.33 -14.78 -4.77
N SER A 264 4.33 -15.27 -6.01
CA SER A 264 5.01 -16.50 -6.38
C SER A 264 6.03 -16.25 -7.49
N GLU A 265 7.12 -17.02 -7.45
CA GLU A 265 8.19 -17.02 -8.45
C GLU A 265 7.93 -18.01 -9.59
#